data_AF-A0AA38PN73-F1
#
_entry.id   AF-A0AA38PN73-F1
#
_cell.length_a   1.000
_cell.length_b   1.000
_cell.length_c   1.000
_cell.angle_alpha   90.00
_cell.angle_beta   90.00
_cell.angle_gamma   90.00
#
_symmetry.space_group_name_H-M   'P 1'
#
loop_
_entity.id
_entity.type
_entity.pdbx_description
1 polymer ?
#
loop_
_entity_poly.entity_id
_entity_poly.type
_entity_poly.pdbx_seq_one_letter_code
_entity_poly.pdbx_strand_id
1 'polypeptide(L)'
;MNPKAVDLIVVSTNAKKWQSDMRRLESSPQPRYRRVVLVTHKIVQRMFSLEKLEIVANEVQFEPRLRYQLPRHTVFGYSWGSIWVDEVHESRTGKALWRALRGLLELCLIKVLMSATPLVENPEDLLNLARLIRPTTLGVPESENLRNMGRDLRILKSKYRVKTHGAALDFANQDEIHVQTEQNEVTSFAERMVRMIQLILIPRSVRRTNNSFRHDGTRVSAALPGCTILHVLVKVSEAEQHESEQMLDESVQARYFDTEQLGRFFNEGRAKLSFFPGETAALPYTKERLLVDPVTKLKHLLELIKQILVKGSDIVVPGEHHETQDRIIPIEALGNPDVLREYNATSIAGQPVLNEKVLVHTTFAKYHPFMIDALKIVGVNAVSINGAVPQAQRTKTIAEFKKNKQ
;
A
#
# COMPACT_ATOMS: atom_id res chain seq x y z
N MET A 1 19.16 38.90 -13.76
CA MET A 1 18.25 38.21 -14.69
C MET A 1 16.97 37.88 -13.93
N ASN A 2 15.81 38.41 -14.35
CA ASN A 2 14.54 37.97 -13.76
C ASN A 2 14.35 36.46 -14.02
N PRO A 3 13.94 35.66 -13.02
CA PRO A 3 13.60 34.26 -13.25
C PRO A 3 12.52 34.21 -14.33
N LYS A 4 12.85 33.65 -15.49
CA LYS A 4 11.92 33.55 -16.61
C LYS A 4 10.83 32.55 -16.22
N ALA A 5 9.58 33.00 -16.15
CA ALA A 5 8.44 32.21 -15.67
C ALA A 5 8.27 30.88 -16.43
N VAL A 6 7.86 29.84 -15.70
CA VAL A 6 7.45 28.54 -16.24
C VAL A 6 5.93 28.57 -16.41
N ASP A 7 5.44 28.06 -17.53
CA ASP A 7 3.99 27.89 -17.74
C ASP A 7 3.55 26.52 -17.19
N LEU A 8 2.63 26.56 -16.24
CA LEU A 8 2.12 25.37 -15.55
C LEU A 8 0.67 25.12 -15.96
N ILE A 9 0.44 23.97 -16.61
CA ILE A 9 -0.87 23.57 -17.08
C ILE A 9 -1.31 22.35 -16.28
N VAL A 10 -2.34 22.52 -15.47
CA VAL A 10 -2.96 21.43 -14.72
C VAL A 10 -4.14 20.91 -15.53
N VAL A 11 -4.11 19.64 -15.89
CA VAL A 11 -5.17 19.00 -16.67
C VAL A 11 -6.39 18.74 -15.79
N SER A 12 -7.55 19.18 -16.26
CA SER A 12 -8.81 19.04 -15.54
C SER A 12 -9.25 17.58 -15.40
N THR A 13 -9.92 17.26 -14.30
CA THR A 13 -10.58 15.96 -14.12
C THR A 13 -11.80 15.75 -15.03
N ASN A 14 -12.37 16.84 -15.55
CA ASN A 14 -13.54 16.83 -16.43
C ASN A 14 -13.14 16.70 -17.91
N ALA A 15 -13.58 15.62 -18.57
CA ALA A 15 -13.26 15.31 -19.96
C ALA A 15 -13.62 16.43 -20.95
N LYS A 16 -14.72 17.16 -20.69
CA LYS A 16 -15.16 18.27 -21.55
C LYS A 16 -14.16 19.43 -21.60
N LYS A 17 -13.27 19.53 -20.60
CA LYS A 17 -12.25 20.59 -20.51
C LYS A 17 -10.90 20.19 -21.10
N TRP A 18 -10.68 18.92 -21.43
CA TRP A 18 -9.36 18.46 -21.90
C TRP A 18 -8.90 19.17 -23.17
N GLN A 19 -9.82 19.39 -24.12
CA GLN A 19 -9.49 20.14 -25.33
C GLN A 19 -9.06 21.58 -25.01
N SER A 20 -9.75 22.28 -24.09
CA SER A 20 -9.34 23.62 -23.68
C SER A 20 -8.02 23.60 -22.91
N ASP A 21 -7.78 22.59 -22.07
CA ASP A 21 -6.53 22.44 -21.31
C ASP A 21 -5.34 22.20 -22.25
N MET A 22 -5.50 21.35 -23.27
CA MET A 22 -4.46 21.07 -24.27
C MET A 22 -4.24 22.25 -25.22
N ARG A 23 -5.30 22.99 -25.60
CA ARG A 23 -5.15 24.23 -26.38
C ARG A 23 -4.30 25.28 -25.65
N ARG A 24 -4.37 25.36 -24.32
CA ARG A 24 -3.49 26.24 -23.53
C ARG A 24 -2.01 25.88 -23.66
N LEU A 25 -1.69 24.59 -23.83
CA LEU A 25 -0.32 24.14 -24.08
C LEU A 25 0.18 24.63 -25.44
N GLU A 26 -0.67 24.61 -26.45
CA GLU A 26 -0.35 25.08 -27.80
C GLU A 26 -0.20 26.60 -27.86
N SER A 27 -1.15 27.33 -27.27
CA SER A 27 -1.20 28.80 -27.28
C SER A 27 -0.25 29.46 -26.28
N SER A 28 0.43 28.68 -25.43
CA SER A 28 1.41 29.21 -24.48
C SER A 28 2.52 30.02 -25.17
N PRO A 29 2.77 31.27 -24.75
CA PRO A 29 3.86 32.09 -25.30
C PRO A 29 5.24 31.64 -24.81
N GLN A 30 5.31 30.80 -23.76
CA GLN A 30 6.58 30.30 -23.25
C GLN A 30 7.22 29.30 -24.23
N PRO A 31 8.55 29.21 -24.31
CA PRO A 31 9.20 28.19 -25.13
C PRO A 31 8.89 26.78 -24.58
N ARG A 32 8.91 25.75 -25.45
CA ARG A 32 8.50 24.38 -25.12
C ARG A 32 9.18 23.79 -23.86
N TYR A 33 10.47 24.09 -23.65
CA TYR A 33 11.24 23.62 -22.49
C TYR A 33 10.85 24.30 -21.16
N ARG A 34 9.97 25.32 -21.17
CA ARG A 34 9.40 25.96 -19.98
C ARG A 34 7.91 25.69 -19.80
N ARG A 35 7.37 24.68 -20.48
CA ARG A 35 5.97 24.27 -20.33
C ARG A 35 5.93 22.99 -19.52
N VAL A 36 5.21 23.00 -18.41
CA VAL A 36 5.03 21.83 -17.54
C VAL A 36 3.55 21.48 -17.49
N VAL A 37 3.25 20.21 -17.77
CA VAL A 37 1.89 19.68 -17.69
C VAL A 37 1.79 18.76 -16.49
N LEU A 38 0.86 19.06 -15.58
CA LEU A 38 0.53 18.23 -14.43
C LEU A 38 -0.76 17.47 -14.71
N VAL A 39 -0.69 16.15 -14.64
CA VAL A 39 -1.81 15.26 -14.87
C VAL A 39 -1.75 14.11 -13.87
N THR A 40 -2.90 13.72 -13.31
CA THR A 40 -2.97 12.61 -12.35
C THR A 40 -3.06 11.27 -13.08
N HIS A 41 -2.62 10.18 -12.44
CA HIS A 41 -2.75 8.82 -12.97
C HIS A 41 -4.16 8.49 -13.45
N LYS A 42 -5.18 8.86 -12.66
CA LYS A 42 -6.59 8.64 -12.99
C LYS A 42 -7.00 9.34 -14.28
N ILE A 43 -6.52 10.56 -14.53
CA ILE A 43 -6.84 11.30 -15.75
C ILE A 43 -6.13 10.66 -16.95
N VAL A 44 -4.84 10.30 -16.84
CA VAL A 44 -4.10 9.62 -17.91
C VAL A 44 -4.77 8.30 -18.29
N GLN A 45 -5.13 7.49 -17.30
CA GLN A 45 -5.86 6.25 -17.51
C GLN A 45 -7.21 6.50 -18.19
N ARG A 46 -7.97 7.51 -17.73
CA ARG A 46 -9.29 7.82 -18.30
C ARG A 46 -9.20 8.32 -19.74
N MET A 47 -8.25 9.20 -20.05
CA MET A 47 -7.98 9.67 -21.42
C MET A 47 -7.69 8.48 -22.33
N PHE A 48 -6.79 7.60 -21.90
CA PHE A 48 -6.42 6.43 -22.68
C PHE A 48 -7.59 5.46 -22.89
N SER A 49 -8.40 5.23 -21.86
CA SER A 49 -9.56 4.33 -21.97
C SER A 49 -10.66 4.87 -22.86
N LEU A 50 -10.98 6.18 -22.75
CA LEU A 50 -12.03 6.80 -23.56
C LEU A 50 -11.62 6.93 -25.03
N GLU A 51 -10.36 7.26 -25.28
CA GLU A 51 -9.84 7.51 -26.63
C GLU A 51 -9.03 6.32 -27.17
N LYS A 52 -9.25 5.11 -26.63
CA LYS A 52 -8.40 3.94 -26.93
C LYS A 52 -8.31 3.66 -28.42
N LEU A 53 -9.43 3.76 -29.14
CA LEU A 53 -9.51 3.47 -30.58
C LEU A 53 -8.73 4.51 -31.42
N GLU A 54 -8.65 5.75 -30.94
CA GLU A 54 -7.90 6.84 -31.57
C GLU A 54 -6.42 6.85 -31.17
N ILE A 55 -6.08 6.33 -29.99
CA ILE A 55 -4.71 6.28 -29.49
C ILE A 55 -3.98 5.03 -29.99
N VAL A 56 -4.63 3.87 -29.97
CA VAL A 56 -4.01 2.57 -30.20
C VAL A 56 -4.30 2.08 -31.62
N ALA A 57 -3.24 1.84 -32.39
CA ALA A 57 -3.32 1.24 -33.73
C ALA A 57 -3.56 -0.27 -33.64
N ASN A 58 -2.73 -0.94 -32.83
CA ASN A 58 -2.84 -2.36 -32.52
C ASN A 58 -2.23 -2.65 -31.14
N GLU A 59 -2.50 -3.83 -30.60
CA GLU A 59 -1.84 -4.34 -29.40
C GLU A 59 -0.92 -5.50 -29.80
N VAL A 60 0.37 -5.40 -29.48
CA VAL A 60 1.33 -6.49 -29.65
C VAL A 60 1.71 -6.96 -28.26
N GLN A 61 1.37 -8.21 -27.92
CA GLN A 61 1.65 -8.78 -26.58
C GLN A 61 1.06 -7.96 -25.43
N PHE A 62 -0.17 -7.48 -25.62
CA PHE A 62 -0.88 -6.60 -24.69
C PHE A 62 -0.23 -5.23 -24.48
N GLU A 63 0.80 -4.89 -25.27
CA GLU A 63 1.38 -3.55 -25.31
C GLU A 63 0.70 -2.73 -26.40
N PRO A 64 0.20 -1.52 -26.09
CA PRO A 64 -0.36 -0.65 -27.10
C PRO A 64 0.73 -0.12 -28.02
N ARG A 65 0.50 -0.23 -29.33
CA ARG A 65 1.25 0.56 -30.32
C ARG A 65 0.41 1.77 -30.70
N LEU A 66 1.03 2.93 -30.59
CA LEU A 66 0.34 4.19 -30.85
C LEU A 66 0.05 4.38 -32.35
N ARG A 67 -1.07 5.03 -32.66
CA ARG A 67 -1.32 5.54 -34.01
C ARG A 67 -0.34 6.67 -34.35
N TYR A 68 -0.12 6.88 -35.65
CA TYR A 68 0.67 8.01 -36.13
C TYR A 68 -0.02 9.36 -35.87
N GLN A 69 -1.36 9.41 -36.05
CA GLN A 69 -2.17 10.56 -35.72
C GLN A 69 -2.86 10.33 -34.38
N LEU A 70 -2.51 11.14 -33.38
CA LEU A 70 -3.01 11.02 -32.01
C LEU A 70 -3.96 12.18 -31.67
N PRO A 71 -4.96 11.95 -30.80
CA PRO A 71 -5.96 12.96 -30.46
C PRO A 71 -5.35 14.15 -29.70
N ARG A 72 -5.39 15.33 -30.32
CA ARG A 72 -4.82 16.59 -29.77
C ARG A 72 -5.55 17.13 -28.55
N HIS A 73 -6.76 16.65 -28.26
CA HIS A 73 -7.45 17.00 -27.02
C HIS A 73 -6.95 16.20 -25.80
N THR A 74 -5.95 15.34 -25.97
CA THR A 74 -5.35 14.56 -24.88
C THR A 74 -3.85 14.78 -24.78
N VAL A 75 -3.26 14.35 -23.66
CA VAL A 75 -1.79 14.35 -23.48
C VAL A 75 -1.05 13.44 -24.47
N PHE A 76 -1.75 12.50 -25.11
CA PHE A 76 -1.18 11.61 -26.13
C PHE A 76 -1.00 12.30 -27.48
N GLY A 77 -1.66 13.43 -27.74
CA GLY A 77 -1.50 14.20 -28.97
C GLY A 77 -0.14 14.91 -29.12
N TYR A 78 0.75 14.79 -28.15
CA TYR A 78 1.99 15.56 -28.04
C TYR A 78 3.21 14.67 -27.79
N SER A 79 4.36 15.10 -28.30
CA SER A 79 5.66 14.54 -27.94
C SER A 79 6.26 15.32 -26.76
N TRP A 80 6.84 14.61 -25.81
CA TRP A 80 7.29 15.15 -24.53
C TRP A 80 8.82 15.03 -24.40
N GLY A 81 9.46 16.10 -23.94
CA GLY A 81 10.90 16.06 -23.64
C GLY A 81 11.22 15.15 -22.47
N SER A 82 10.41 15.20 -21.41
CA SER A 82 10.55 14.33 -20.25
C SER A 82 9.21 14.04 -19.60
N ILE A 83 9.10 12.87 -18.96
CA ILE A 83 8.01 12.54 -18.06
C ILE A 83 8.55 12.08 -16.71
N TRP A 84 7.87 12.52 -15.66
CA TRP A 84 8.17 12.20 -14.27
C TRP A 84 6.91 11.59 -13.67
N VAL A 85 6.97 10.31 -13.33
CA VAL A 85 5.84 9.56 -12.78
C VAL A 85 6.16 9.23 -11.34
N ASP A 86 5.45 9.89 -10.42
CA ASP A 86 5.50 9.57 -9.00
C ASP A 86 4.58 8.38 -8.69
N GLU A 87 4.88 7.62 -7.63
CA GLU A 87 4.13 6.41 -7.24
C GLU A 87 3.87 5.43 -8.39
N VAL A 88 4.89 5.19 -9.23
CA VAL A 88 4.75 4.34 -10.43
C VAL A 88 4.30 2.91 -10.10
N HIS A 89 4.48 2.47 -8.86
CA HIS A 89 4.04 1.16 -8.38
C HIS A 89 2.51 0.96 -8.50
N GLU A 90 1.70 2.03 -8.60
CA GLU A 90 0.27 1.92 -8.91
C GLU A 90 0.01 1.29 -10.29
N SER A 91 0.96 1.42 -11.21
CA SER A 91 0.86 0.90 -12.58
C SER A 91 1.43 -0.51 -12.75
N ARG A 92 1.90 -1.17 -11.69
CA ARG A 92 2.64 -2.44 -11.76
C ARG A 92 1.87 -3.65 -12.35
N THR A 93 0.55 -3.59 -12.43
CA THR A 93 -0.30 -4.78 -12.70
C THR A 93 -0.64 -5.02 -14.19
N GLY A 94 0.00 -4.35 -15.15
CA GLY A 94 -0.28 -4.55 -16.59
C GLY A 94 -1.69 -4.14 -17.03
N LYS A 95 -2.44 -3.45 -16.16
CA LYS A 95 -3.84 -3.01 -16.36
C LYS A 95 -3.92 -1.71 -17.19
N ALA A 96 -5.10 -1.10 -17.23
CA ALA A 96 -5.37 0.12 -18.02
C ALA A 96 -4.39 1.27 -17.73
N LEU A 97 -4.04 1.52 -16.46
CA LEU A 97 -3.06 2.56 -16.13
C LEU A 97 -1.66 2.22 -16.67
N TRP A 98 -1.23 0.97 -16.56
CA TRP A 98 0.03 0.50 -17.16
C TRP A 98 0.05 0.75 -18.67
N ARG A 99 -1.03 0.40 -19.39
CA ARG A 99 -1.12 0.62 -20.84
C ARG A 99 -1.10 2.11 -21.20
N ALA A 100 -1.80 2.92 -20.42
CA ALA A 100 -1.83 4.36 -20.60
C ALA A 100 -0.44 4.99 -20.41
N LEU A 101 0.26 4.65 -19.33
CA LEU A 101 1.63 5.10 -19.10
C LEU A 101 2.59 4.54 -20.14
N ARG A 102 2.43 3.28 -20.54
CA ARG A 102 3.24 2.63 -21.57
C ARG A 102 3.18 3.40 -22.89
N GLY A 103 1.98 3.82 -23.30
CA GLY A 103 1.79 4.66 -24.48
C GLY A 103 2.42 6.03 -24.30
N LEU A 104 2.15 6.72 -23.19
CA LEU A 104 2.70 8.04 -22.94
C LEU A 104 4.23 8.04 -22.92
N LEU A 105 4.85 7.01 -22.33
CA LEU A 105 6.31 6.81 -22.30
C LEU A 105 6.91 6.54 -23.69
N GLU A 106 6.14 6.10 -24.71
CA GLU A 106 6.62 6.06 -26.10
C GLU A 106 6.78 7.44 -26.70
N LEU A 107 6.02 8.41 -26.21
CA LEU A 107 6.04 9.80 -26.67
C LEU A 107 7.08 10.65 -25.92
N CYS A 108 7.84 10.05 -25.00
CA CYS A 108 8.80 10.74 -24.13
C CYS A 108 10.24 10.37 -24.44
N LEU A 109 11.12 11.38 -24.49
CA LEU A 109 12.56 11.15 -24.61
C LEU A 109 13.18 10.71 -23.28
N ILE A 110 12.97 11.48 -22.20
CA ILE A 110 13.47 11.17 -20.85
C ILE A 110 12.33 10.60 -20.00
N LYS A 111 12.61 9.51 -19.29
CA LYS A 111 11.62 8.78 -18.49
C LYS A 111 12.13 8.66 -17.06
N VAL A 112 11.46 9.30 -16.12
CA VAL A 112 11.79 9.21 -14.70
C VAL A 112 10.60 8.58 -14.00
N LEU A 113 10.76 7.34 -13.55
CA LEU A 113 9.75 6.62 -12.79
C LEU A 113 10.22 6.54 -11.33
N MET A 114 9.37 6.98 -10.41
CA MET A 114 9.70 7.14 -8.99
C MET A 114 8.72 6.30 -8.16
N SER A 115 9.26 5.55 -7.21
CA SER A 115 8.50 4.83 -6.18
C SER A 115 9.45 4.47 -5.03
N ALA A 116 8.97 4.61 -3.79
CA ALA A 116 9.66 4.08 -2.62
C ALA A 116 9.54 2.54 -2.52
N THR A 117 8.46 1.97 -3.09
CA THR A 117 8.07 0.57 -2.97
C THR A 117 7.91 -0.07 -4.38
N PRO A 118 9.02 -0.34 -5.09
CA PRO A 118 8.95 -0.87 -6.46
C PRO A 118 8.49 -2.33 -6.54
N LEU A 119 8.65 -3.10 -5.46
CA LEU A 119 8.18 -4.48 -5.31
C LEU A 119 7.10 -4.49 -4.22
N VAL A 120 5.89 -4.95 -4.55
CA VAL A 120 4.75 -4.92 -3.60
C VAL A 120 4.27 -6.33 -3.29
N GLU A 121 3.95 -7.12 -4.32
CA GLU A 121 3.31 -8.43 -4.15
C GLU A 121 4.14 -9.56 -4.74
N ASN A 122 4.76 -9.35 -5.91
CA ASN A 122 5.43 -10.43 -6.63
C ASN A 122 6.51 -9.90 -7.59
N PRO A 123 7.45 -10.76 -8.05
CA PRO A 123 8.47 -10.37 -9.03
C PRO A 123 7.92 -9.86 -10.37
N GLU A 124 6.68 -10.16 -10.73
CA GLU A 124 6.01 -9.65 -11.94
C GLU A 124 5.81 -8.12 -11.87
N ASP A 125 5.70 -7.55 -10.66
CA ASP A 125 5.64 -6.11 -10.45
C ASP A 125 6.89 -5.42 -11.04
N LEU A 126 8.08 -5.92 -10.71
CA LEU A 126 9.35 -5.40 -11.21
C LEU A 126 9.51 -5.63 -12.72
N LEU A 127 9.05 -6.78 -13.22
CA LEU A 127 9.03 -7.04 -14.65
C LEU A 127 8.18 -6.02 -15.41
N ASN A 128 6.97 -5.74 -14.93
CA ASN A 128 6.09 -4.77 -15.56
C ASN A 128 6.64 -3.35 -15.49
N LEU A 129 7.33 -2.99 -14.40
CA LEU A 129 8.08 -1.72 -14.32
C LEU A 129 9.24 -1.68 -15.33
N ALA A 130 10.01 -2.76 -15.48
CA ALA A 130 11.08 -2.85 -16.48
C ALA A 130 10.54 -2.65 -17.90
N ARG A 131 9.38 -3.26 -18.19
CA ARG A 131 8.67 -3.11 -19.48
C ARG A 131 8.12 -1.69 -19.71
N LEU A 132 7.83 -0.92 -18.68
CA LEU A 132 7.50 0.51 -18.82
C LEU A 132 8.74 1.33 -19.20
N ILE A 133 9.86 1.11 -18.50
CA ILE A 133 11.11 1.85 -18.71
C ILE A 133 11.65 1.60 -20.12
N ARG A 134 11.56 0.35 -20.60
CA ARG A 134 12.12 -0.14 -21.87
C ARG A 134 13.62 0.16 -21.99
N PRO A 135 14.42 -0.43 -21.10
CA PRO A 135 15.85 -0.40 -21.30
C PRO A 135 16.20 -1.04 -22.64
N THR A 136 17.21 -0.52 -23.32
CA THR A 136 17.67 -1.06 -24.62
C THR A 136 18.09 -2.52 -24.54
N THR A 137 18.45 -3.00 -23.35
CA THR A 137 18.80 -4.41 -23.06
C THR A 137 17.59 -5.32 -22.88
N LEU A 138 16.36 -4.79 -22.85
CA LEU A 138 15.12 -5.56 -22.81
C LEU A 138 14.47 -5.51 -24.19
N GLY A 139 14.95 -6.38 -25.08
CA GLY A 139 14.35 -6.60 -26.39
C GLY A 139 13.05 -7.40 -26.30
N VAL A 140 12.44 -7.63 -27.47
CA VAL A 140 11.23 -8.46 -27.57
C VAL A 140 11.48 -9.89 -27.06
N PRO A 141 12.57 -10.59 -27.45
CA PRO A 141 12.83 -11.95 -26.98
C PRO A 141 13.03 -12.02 -25.46
N GLU A 142 13.77 -11.07 -24.86
CA GLU A 142 14.01 -11.04 -23.42
C GLU A 142 12.72 -10.76 -22.65
N SER A 143 11.88 -9.84 -23.15
CA SER A 143 10.57 -9.55 -22.57
C SER A 143 9.64 -10.76 -22.64
N GLU A 144 9.65 -11.52 -23.74
CA GLU A 144 8.90 -12.76 -23.87
C GLU A 144 9.39 -13.83 -22.90
N ASN A 145 10.71 -14.01 -22.79
CA ASN A 145 11.31 -14.98 -21.89
C ASN A 145 10.90 -14.70 -20.44
N LEU A 146 11.02 -13.45 -19.97
CA LEU A 146 10.63 -13.06 -18.62
C LEU A 146 9.13 -13.26 -18.35
N ARG A 147 8.27 -13.03 -19.34
CA ARG A 147 6.83 -13.32 -19.23
C ARG A 147 6.57 -14.83 -19.10
N ASN A 148 7.25 -15.64 -19.90
CA ASN A 148 7.14 -17.09 -19.83
C ASN A 148 7.65 -17.60 -18.47
N MET A 149 8.73 -17.05 -17.94
CA MET A 149 9.18 -17.33 -16.57
C MET A 149 8.10 -17.02 -15.52
N GLY A 150 7.40 -15.89 -15.63
CA GLY A 150 6.28 -15.60 -14.72
C GLY A 150 5.16 -16.64 -14.78
N ARG A 151 4.83 -17.14 -15.97
CA ARG A 151 3.87 -18.24 -16.17
C ARG A 151 4.39 -19.55 -15.57
N ASP A 152 5.63 -19.90 -15.84
CA ASP A 152 6.25 -21.15 -15.37
C ASP A 152 6.36 -21.17 -13.84
N LEU A 153 6.74 -20.04 -13.23
CA LEU A 153 6.75 -19.89 -11.78
C LEU A 153 5.36 -20.11 -11.17
N ARG A 154 4.29 -19.65 -11.84
CA ARG A 154 2.91 -19.89 -11.38
C ARG A 154 2.53 -21.36 -11.46
N ILE A 155 2.91 -22.04 -12.55
CA ILE A 155 2.71 -23.48 -12.74
C ILE A 155 3.48 -24.26 -11.67
N LEU A 156 4.76 -23.94 -11.45
CA LEU A 156 5.58 -24.55 -10.41
C LEU A 156 4.94 -24.33 -9.02
N LYS A 157 4.58 -23.09 -8.68
CA LYS A 157 3.88 -22.80 -7.41
C LYS A 157 2.63 -23.67 -7.22
N SER A 158 1.81 -23.85 -8.26
CA SER A 158 0.62 -24.72 -8.17
C SER A 158 0.96 -26.19 -7.94
N LYS A 159 2.01 -26.72 -8.59
CA LYS A 159 2.48 -28.11 -8.43
C LYS A 159 3.03 -28.38 -7.03
N TYR A 160 3.76 -27.43 -6.45
CA TYR A 160 4.40 -27.58 -5.14
C TYR A 160 3.53 -27.10 -3.96
N ARG A 161 2.41 -26.38 -4.21
CA ARG A 161 1.51 -25.82 -3.19
C ARG A 161 0.99 -26.87 -2.18
N VAL A 162 0.82 -28.11 -2.62
CA VAL A 162 0.33 -29.23 -1.80
C VAL A 162 1.33 -29.64 -0.71
N LYS A 163 2.63 -29.38 -0.89
CA LYS A 163 3.68 -29.75 0.10
C LYS A 163 3.97 -28.66 1.13
N THR A 164 3.81 -27.39 0.75
CA THR A 164 4.15 -26.23 1.61
C THR A 164 3.12 -25.89 2.68
N HIS A 165 1.86 -26.31 2.54
CA HIS A 165 0.84 -25.98 3.55
C HIS A 165 1.07 -26.67 4.90
N GLY A 166 1.64 -27.88 4.90
CA GLY A 166 2.01 -28.59 6.13
C GLY A 166 3.18 -27.95 6.87
N ALA A 167 4.16 -27.41 6.16
CA ALA A 167 5.34 -26.77 6.75
C ALA A 167 5.09 -25.31 7.22
N ALA A 168 4.15 -24.60 6.58
CA ALA A 168 3.83 -23.22 6.95
C ALA A 168 3.02 -23.08 8.25
N LEU A 169 2.52 -24.19 8.83
CA LEU A 169 1.80 -24.17 10.11
C LEU A 169 2.75 -24.08 11.31
N ASP A 170 4.03 -24.43 11.16
CA ASP A 170 5.08 -24.28 12.18
C ASP A 170 5.79 -22.92 12.07
N PHE A 171 5.02 -21.83 12.25
CA PHE A 171 5.54 -20.46 12.24
C PHE A 171 6.65 -20.18 13.28
N ALA A 172 6.87 -21.07 14.25
CA ALA A 172 7.85 -20.92 15.31
C ALA A 172 9.32 -21.09 14.84
N ASN A 173 9.56 -21.79 13.72
CA ASN A 173 10.90 -22.13 13.24
C ASN A 173 11.17 -21.54 11.83
N GLN A 174 11.18 -20.21 11.71
CA GLN A 174 11.45 -19.52 10.44
C GLN A 174 12.79 -19.94 9.79
N ASP A 175 13.81 -20.23 10.61
CA ASP A 175 15.14 -20.64 10.13
C ASP A 175 15.13 -22.03 9.47
N GLU A 176 14.35 -22.99 9.98
CA GLU A 176 14.20 -24.32 9.38
C GLU A 176 13.40 -24.26 8.08
N ILE A 177 12.37 -23.41 8.01
CA ILE A 177 11.58 -23.19 6.78
C ILE A 177 12.48 -22.62 5.68
N HIS A 178 13.37 -21.68 5.99
CA HIS A 178 14.32 -21.11 5.03
C HIS A 178 15.26 -22.17 4.44
N VAL A 179 15.87 -23.00 5.29
CA VAL A 179 16.77 -24.09 4.86
C VAL A 179 16.04 -25.14 4.01
N GLN A 180 14.78 -25.47 4.35
CA GLN A 180 13.97 -26.41 3.58
C GLN A 180 13.46 -25.83 2.24
N THR A 181 13.30 -24.50 2.14
CA THR A 181 12.80 -23.86 0.92
C THR A 181 13.89 -23.42 -0.07
N GLU A 182 15.14 -23.22 0.36
CA GLU A 182 16.27 -22.90 -0.53
C GLU A 182 16.54 -23.99 -1.59
N GLN A 183 16.23 -25.26 -1.29
CA GLN A 183 16.41 -26.39 -2.22
C GLN A 183 15.19 -26.68 -3.10
N ASN A 184 14.12 -25.89 -3.02
CA ASN A 184 12.93 -26.10 -3.84
C ASN A 184 13.13 -25.52 -5.25
N GLU A 185 12.77 -26.28 -6.28
CA GLU A 185 12.79 -25.83 -7.69
C GLU A 185 12.07 -24.49 -7.90
N VAL A 186 11.00 -24.23 -7.13
CA VAL A 186 10.27 -22.95 -7.15
C VAL A 186 11.18 -21.78 -6.76
N THR A 187 11.95 -21.94 -5.68
CA THR A 187 12.84 -20.90 -5.13
C THR A 187 14.00 -20.66 -6.08
N SER A 188 14.67 -21.72 -6.54
CA SER A 188 15.75 -21.63 -7.53
C SER A 188 15.29 -20.95 -8.83
N PHE A 189 14.09 -21.26 -9.31
CA PHE A 189 13.52 -20.62 -10.50
C PHE A 189 13.17 -19.15 -10.26
N ALA A 190 12.59 -18.83 -9.09
CA ALA A 190 12.29 -17.46 -8.69
C ALA A 190 13.57 -16.61 -8.59
N GLU A 191 14.64 -17.15 -8.00
CA GLU A 191 15.94 -16.47 -7.92
C GLU A 191 16.51 -16.16 -9.30
N ARG A 192 16.44 -17.11 -10.24
CA ARG A 192 16.87 -16.88 -11.62
C ARG A 192 16.10 -15.73 -12.27
N MET A 193 14.78 -15.71 -12.09
CA MET A 193 13.93 -14.62 -12.58
C MET A 193 14.33 -13.27 -11.96
N VAL A 194 14.56 -13.25 -10.64
CA VAL A 194 14.98 -12.05 -9.90
C VAL A 194 16.34 -11.54 -10.41
N ARG A 195 17.33 -12.41 -10.60
CA ARG A 195 18.66 -12.02 -11.12
C ARG A 195 18.55 -11.41 -12.52
N MET A 196 17.74 -11.98 -13.41
CA MET A 196 17.52 -11.41 -14.74
C MET A 196 16.89 -10.01 -14.68
N ILE A 197 15.88 -9.83 -13.82
CA ILE A 197 15.24 -8.52 -13.61
C ILE A 197 16.25 -7.50 -13.03
N GLN A 198 17.08 -7.94 -12.08
CA GLN A 198 18.12 -7.10 -11.47
C GLN A 198 19.14 -6.60 -12.50
N LEU A 199 19.63 -7.47 -13.41
CA LEU A 199 20.56 -7.06 -14.47
C LEU A 199 19.99 -5.96 -15.37
N ILE A 200 18.67 -5.94 -15.53
CA ILE A 200 17.96 -4.97 -16.37
C ILE A 200 17.72 -3.65 -15.61
N LEU A 201 17.29 -3.73 -14.35
CA LEU A 201 16.84 -2.58 -13.57
C LEU A 201 17.96 -1.89 -12.78
N ILE A 202 18.90 -2.63 -12.16
CA ILE A 202 19.91 -2.06 -11.25
C ILE A 202 20.71 -0.94 -11.94
N PRO A 203 21.28 -1.12 -13.16
CA PRO A 203 22.06 -0.07 -13.82
C PRO A 203 21.28 1.22 -14.12
N ARG A 204 19.95 1.18 -13.98
CA ARG A 204 19.01 2.24 -14.36
C ARG A 204 18.15 2.72 -13.19
N SER A 205 18.50 2.27 -11.99
CA SER A 205 17.78 2.61 -10.77
C SER A 205 18.74 3.29 -9.80
N VAL A 206 18.25 4.32 -9.13
CA VAL A 206 18.94 4.92 -7.99
C VAL A 206 18.09 4.61 -6.77
N ARG A 207 18.59 3.72 -5.91
CA ARG A 207 17.98 3.41 -4.63
C ARG A 207 18.93 3.84 -3.53
N ARG A 208 18.44 4.72 -2.65
CA ARG A 208 19.10 5.03 -1.38
C ARG A 208 18.28 4.43 -0.25
N THR A 209 18.96 3.87 0.72
CA THR A 209 18.39 3.32 1.94
C THR A 209 18.69 4.26 3.10
N ASN A 210 18.08 4.00 4.26
CA ASN A 210 18.41 4.68 5.51
C ASN A 210 19.92 4.60 5.84
N ASN A 211 20.58 3.51 5.45
CA ASN A 211 22.00 3.28 5.62
C ASN A 211 22.89 3.96 4.56
N SER A 212 22.30 4.60 3.54
CA SER A 212 23.08 5.32 2.52
C SER A 212 23.66 6.61 3.10
N PHE A 213 24.73 7.09 2.48
CA PHE A 213 25.38 8.34 2.86
C PHE A 213 24.85 9.53 2.06
N ARG A 214 24.76 10.68 2.72
CA ARG A 214 24.55 11.99 2.12
C ARG A 214 25.87 12.50 1.51
N HIS A 215 25.78 13.61 0.79
CA HIS A 215 26.95 14.24 0.15
C HIS A 215 27.99 14.75 1.16
N ASP A 216 27.57 14.99 2.41
CA ASP A 216 28.41 15.43 3.53
C ASP A 216 29.03 14.26 4.33
N GLY A 217 28.83 13.01 3.89
CA GLY A 217 29.33 11.82 4.58
C GLY A 217 28.49 11.35 5.76
N THR A 218 27.38 12.02 6.09
CA THR A 218 26.46 11.56 7.15
C THR A 218 25.46 10.53 6.62
N ARG A 219 24.95 9.62 7.47
CA ARG A 219 23.90 8.69 7.05
C ARG A 219 22.61 9.44 6.74
N VAL A 220 21.86 8.99 5.73
CA VAL A 220 20.52 9.52 5.40
C VAL A 220 19.62 9.44 6.63
N SER A 221 19.72 8.35 7.40
CA SER A 221 18.98 8.12 8.64
C SER A 221 19.52 8.84 9.87
N ALA A 222 20.62 9.59 9.81
CA ALA A 222 21.19 10.24 11.00
C ALA A 222 20.20 11.21 11.67
N ALA A 223 19.18 11.68 10.92
CA ALA A 223 18.11 12.54 11.41
C ALA A 223 16.83 11.79 11.84
N LEU A 224 16.77 10.46 11.66
CA LEU A 224 15.62 9.64 12.02
C LEU A 224 15.93 8.86 13.30
N PRO A 225 15.00 8.81 14.28
CA PRO A 225 15.17 7.97 15.45
C PRO A 225 15.17 6.49 15.06
N GLY A 226 15.70 5.64 15.94
CA GLY A 226 15.56 4.19 15.83
C GLY A 226 14.09 3.78 15.70
N CYS A 227 13.83 2.70 14.98
CA CYS A 227 12.49 2.19 14.75
C CYS A 227 12.36 0.79 15.32
N THR A 228 11.40 0.63 16.23
CA THR A 228 11.04 -0.64 16.86
C THR A 228 9.80 -1.22 16.18
N ILE A 229 9.84 -2.47 15.72
CA ILE A 229 8.71 -3.18 15.12
C ILE A 229 8.41 -4.43 15.93
N LEU A 230 7.22 -4.43 16.56
CA LEU A 230 6.74 -5.53 17.40
C LEU A 230 5.46 -6.14 16.81
N HIS A 231 5.45 -7.46 16.73
CA HIS A 231 4.28 -8.26 16.43
C HIS A 231 3.68 -8.75 17.75
N VAL A 232 2.61 -8.11 18.18
CA VAL A 232 1.98 -8.41 19.46
C VAL A 232 0.93 -9.52 19.28
N LEU A 233 1.16 -10.65 19.94
CA LEU A 233 0.24 -11.78 19.97
C LEU A 233 -0.88 -11.49 20.96
N VAL A 234 -2.11 -11.60 20.47
CA VAL A 234 -3.34 -11.42 21.25
C VAL A 234 -4.13 -12.71 21.19
N LYS A 235 -4.44 -13.27 22.35
CA LYS A 235 -5.39 -14.38 22.46
C LYS A 235 -6.81 -13.83 22.27
N VAL A 236 -7.57 -14.39 21.35
CA VAL A 236 -8.98 -14.03 21.14
C VAL A 236 -9.89 -14.85 22.06
N SER A 237 -11.11 -14.37 22.27
CA SER A 237 -12.11 -15.12 23.05
C SER A 237 -12.53 -16.40 22.32
N GLU A 238 -13.01 -17.40 23.06
CA GLU A 238 -13.54 -18.64 22.47
C GLU A 238 -14.70 -18.35 21.50
N ALA A 239 -15.51 -17.34 21.78
CA ALA A 239 -16.58 -16.89 20.88
C ALA A 239 -16.02 -16.35 19.55
N GLU A 240 -15.03 -15.46 19.59
CA GLU A 240 -14.36 -14.94 18.38
C GLU A 240 -13.69 -16.06 17.58
N GLN A 241 -13.06 -17.00 18.28
CA GLN A 241 -12.42 -18.15 17.66
C GLN A 241 -13.46 -19.03 16.95
N HIS A 242 -14.53 -19.41 17.66
CA HIS A 242 -15.59 -20.25 17.11
C HIS A 242 -16.29 -19.60 15.91
N GLU A 243 -16.60 -18.30 15.97
CA GLU A 243 -17.18 -17.58 14.83
C GLU A 243 -16.24 -17.55 13.62
N SER A 244 -14.93 -17.45 13.84
CA SER A 244 -13.94 -17.49 12.77
C SER A 244 -13.79 -18.89 12.18
N GLU A 245 -13.84 -19.94 13.02
CA GLU A 245 -13.76 -21.34 12.61
C GLU A 245 -14.99 -21.76 11.81
N GLN A 246 -16.19 -21.38 12.24
CA GLN A 246 -17.43 -21.66 11.51
C GLN A 246 -17.38 -21.10 10.07
N MET A 247 -16.85 -19.88 9.90
CA MET A 247 -16.66 -19.28 8.57
C MET A 247 -15.63 -20.03 7.73
N LEU A 248 -14.60 -20.60 8.37
CA LEU A 248 -13.60 -21.42 7.71
C LEU A 248 -14.22 -22.73 7.21
N ASP A 249 -15.05 -23.37 8.03
CA ASP A 249 -15.76 -24.60 7.63
C ASP A 249 -16.75 -24.33 6.48
N GLU A 250 -17.55 -23.26 6.57
CA GLU A 250 -18.47 -22.86 5.49
C GLU A 250 -17.72 -22.55 4.18
N SER A 251 -16.55 -21.93 4.27
CA SER A 251 -15.72 -21.60 3.11
C SER A 251 -15.02 -22.83 2.52
N VAL A 252 -14.53 -23.74 3.36
CA VAL A 252 -13.88 -25.00 2.93
C VAL A 252 -14.87 -25.97 2.29
N GLN A 253 -16.14 -25.95 2.73
CA GLN A 253 -17.21 -26.73 2.10
C GLN A 253 -17.62 -26.21 0.71
N ALA A 254 -17.25 -24.98 0.35
CA ALA A 254 -17.44 -24.49 -1.01
C ALA A 254 -16.49 -25.23 -1.96
N ARG A 255 -17.03 -26.22 -2.70
CA ARG A 255 -16.29 -27.05 -3.67
C ARG A 255 -15.55 -26.27 -4.77
N TYR A 256 -15.81 -24.97 -4.92
CA TYR A 256 -15.15 -24.06 -5.84
C TYR A 256 -14.80 -22.74 -5.16
N PHE A 257 -13.53 -22.55 -4.80
CA PHE A 257 -13.02 -21.24 -4.37
C PHE A 257 -12.83 -20.33 -5.58
N ASP A 258 -13.86 -19.56 -5.93
CA ASP A 258 -13.65 -18.41 -6.82
C ASP A 258 -13.01 -17.23 -6.06
N THR A 259 -12.56 -16.22 -6.80
CA THR A 259 -11.87 -15.05 -6.22
C THR A 259 -12.80 -14.22 -5.32
N GLU A 260 -14.11 -14.29 -5.54
CA GLU A 260 -15.12 -13.58 -4.76
C GLU A 260 -15.31 -14.24 -3.39
N GLN A 261 -15.46 -15.56 -3.34
CA GLN A 261 -15.54 -16.34 -2.12
C GLN A 261 -14.25 -16.25 -1.30
N LEU A 262 -13.08 -16.30 -1.95
CA LEU A 262 -11.80 -16.07 -1.29
C LEU A 262 -11.75 -14.66 -0.67
N GLY A 263 -12.26 -13.66 -1.38
CA GLY A 263 -12.37 -12.28 -0.91
C GLY A 263 -13.32 -12.15 0.28
N ARG A 264 -14.49 -12.81 0.25
CA ARG A 264 -15.43 -12.82 1.38
C ARG A 264 -14.82 -13.52 2.59
N PHE A 265 -14.25 -14.71 2.42
CA PHE A 265 -13.56 -15.45 3.48
C PHE A 265 -12.48 -14.59 4.18
N PHE A 266 -11.54 -14.02 3.42
CA PHE A 266 -10.46 -13.24 4.01
C PHE A 266 -10.94 -11.91 4.61
N ASN A 267 -11.90 -11.23 3.99
CA ASN A 267 -12.34 -9.92 4.48
C ASN A 267 -13.32 -10.05 5.65
N GLU A 268 -14.26 -10.99 5.61
CA GLU A 268 -15.26 -11.18 6.66
C GLU A 268 -14.65 -11.85 7.88
N GLY A 269 -13.85 -12.92 7.70
CA GLY A 269 -13.13 -13.55 8.81
C GLY A 269 -12.18 -12.58 9.53
N ARG A 270 -11.38 -11.81 8.77
CA ARG A 270 -10.50 -10.78 9.37
C ARG A 270 -11.28 -9.64 10.03
N ALA A 271 -12.42 -9.25 9.45
CA ALA A 271 -13.27 -8.22 10.05
C ALA A 271 -13.84 -8.70 11.38
N LYS A 272 -14.39 -9.93 11.46
CA LYS A 272 -14.95 -10.51 12.69
C LYS A 272 -13.93 -10.61 13.82
N LEU A 273 -12.71 -11.03 13.51
CA LEU A 273 -11.61 -11.09 14.49
C LEU A 273 -11.09 -9.71 14.95
N SER A 274 -11.57 -8.62 14.38
CA SER A 274 -11.08 -7.26 14.67
C SER A 274 -12.20 -6.29 15.08
N PHE A 275 -13.43 -6.55 14.67
CA PHE A 275 -14.59 -5.70 14.81
C PHE A 275 -15.86 -6.55 14.97
N PHE A 276 -16.85 -5.99 15.64
CA PHE A 276 -18.13 -6.66 15.80
C PHE A 276 -18.86 -6.82 14.45
N PRO A 277 -19.46 -8.00 14.15
CA PRO A 277 -20.20 -8.23 12.91
C PRO A 277 -21.52 -7.45 12.84
N GLY A 278 -21.93 -7.04 11.63
CA GLY A 278 -23.28 -6.54 11.33
C GLY A 278 -23.41 -5.08 10.88
N GLU A 279 -24.65 -4.64 10.67
CA GLU A 279 -25.04 -3.27 10.26
C GLU A 279 -24.84 -2.21 11.36
N THR A 280 -24.40 -2.64 12.55
CA THR A 280 -24.21 -1.82 13.75
C THR A 280 -23.06 -0.83 13.67
N ALA A 281 -22.20 -0.90 12.65
CA ALA A 281 -21.17 0.13 12.41
C ALA A 281 -21.76 1.53 12.17
N ALA A 282 -23.05 1.62 11.85
CA ALA A 282 -23.78 2.89 11.70
C ALA A 282 -24.42 3.39 13.02
N LEU A 283 -24.45 2.58 14.08
CA LEU A 283 -25.01 2.96 15.38
C LEU A 283 -23.92 3.56 16.27
N PRO A 284 -24.25 4.55 17.13
CA PRO A 284 -23.32 5.07 18.13
C PRO A 284 -22.79 3.94 19.02
N TYR A 285 -21.48 3.88 19.19
CA TYR A 285 -20.87 2.87 20.05
C TYR A 285 -20.84 3.34 21.50
N THR A 286 -21.45 2.58 22.41
CA THR A 286 -21.59 2.96 23.83
C THR A 286 -20.68 2.16 24.75
N LYS A 287 -20.50 2.63 25.98
CA LYS A 287 -19.68 1.95 26.99
C LYS A 287 -20.24 0.57 27.32
N GLU A 288 -21.55 0.46 27.47
CA GLU A 288 -22.25 -0.80 27.78
C GLU A 288 -21.99 -1.82 26.68
N ARG A 289 -22.02 -1.37 25.43
CA ARG A 289 -21.74 -2.22 24.27
C ARG A 289 -20.29 -2.71 24.25
N LEU A 290 -19.34 -1.81 24.48
CA LEU A 290 -17.91 -2.13 24.54
C LEU A 290 -17.59 -3.18 25.62
N LEU A 291 -18.30 -3.19 26.75
CA LEU A 291 -18.08 -4.18 27.81
C LEU A 291 -18.49 -5.59 27.36
N VAL A 292 -19.65 -5.70 26.70
CA VAL A 292 -20.24 -7.00 26.31
C VAL A 292 -19.66 -7.56 25.01
N ASP A 293 -19.17 -6.71 24.10
CA ASP A 293 -18.70 -7.16 22.80
C ASP A 293 -17.46 -8.07 22.88
N PRO A 294 -17.44 -9.20 22.15
CA PRO A 294 -16.27 -10.06 22.03
C PRO A 294 -15.32 -9.48 20.97
N VAL A 295 -14.72 -8.32 21.25
CA VAL A 295 -13.76 -7.63 20.35
C VAL A 295 -12.41 -7.50 21.05
N THR A 296 -11.73 -8.62 21.25
CA THR A 296 -10.56 -8.71 22.14
C THR A 296 -9.40 -7.84 21.65
N LYS A 297 -9.16 -7.81 20.34
CA LYS A 297 -8.11 -6.96 19.74
C LYS A 297 -8.37 -5.48 19.95
N LEU A 298 -9.62 -5.05 19.85
CA LEU A 298 -10.00 -3.66 20.11
C LEU A 298 -9.75 -3.30 21.58
N LYS A 299 -10.21 -4.15 22.51
CA LYS A 299 -10.05 -3.93 23.95
C LYS A 299 -8.58 -3.80 24.34
N HIS A 300 -7.72 -4.71 23.87
CA HIS A 300 -6.27 -4.61 24.09
C HIS A 300 -5.65 -3.37 23.45
N LEU A 301 -6.10 -2.98 22.25
CA LEU A 301 -5.62 -1.78 21.58
C LEU A 301 -5.98 -0.51 22.37
N LEU A 302 -7.20 -0.42 22.91
CA LEU A 302 -7.62 0.70 23.75
C LEU A 302 -6.75 0.80 25.01
N GLU A 303 -6.51 -0.32 25.70
CA GLU A 303 -5.63 -0.35 26.87
C GLU A 303 -4.19 0.01 26.53
N LEU A 304 -3.67 -0.50 25.40
CA LEU A 304 -2.32 -0.18 24.95
C LEU A 304 -2.18 1.32 24.65
N ILE A 305 -3.14 1.92 23.95
CA ILE A 305 -3.17 3.36 23.66
C ILE A 305 -3.19 4.16 24.95
N LYS A 306 -4.05 3.80 25.91
CA LYS A 306 -4.11 4.48 27.22
C LYS A 306 -2.77 4.41 27.93
N GLN A 307 -2.15 3.24 27.97
CA GLN A 307 -0.84 3.07 28.61
C GLN A 307 0.24 3.90 27.94
N ILE A 308 0.28 3.94 26.60
CA ILE A 308 1.23 4.77 25.85
C ILE A 308 1.01 6.26 26.14
N LEU A 309 -0.24 6.71 26.16
CA LEU A 309 -0.56 8.12 26.41
C LEU A 309 -0.29 8.54 27.86
N VAL A 310 -0.47 7.65 28.84
CA VAL A 310 -0.28 7.97 30.27
C VAL A 310 1.17 7.75 30.73
N LYS A 311 1.80 6.64 30.34
CA LYS A 311 3.13 6.22 30.81
C LYS A 311 4.24 6.55 29.82
N GLY A 312 3.93 6.66 28.53
CA GLY A 312 4.91 6.89 27.46
C GLY A 312 5.34 5.60 26.77
N SER A 313 5.65 5.72 25.48
CA SER A 313 6.03 4.58 24.64
C SER A 313 7.31 3.89 25.15
N ASP A 314 8.29 4.65 25.64
CA ASP A 314 9.55 4.14 26.18
C ASP A 314 9.39 3.26 27.43
N ILE A 315 8.34 3.49 28.23
CA ILE A 315 8.04 2.71 29.44
C ILE A 315 7.20 1.48 29.09
N VAL A 316 6.25 1.62 28.17
CA VAL A 316 5.35 0.53 27.77
C VAL A 316 6.08 -0.53 26.97
N VAL A 317 7.04 -0.13 26.13
CA VAL A 317 7.86 -1.05 25.34
C VAL A 317 9.10 -1.43 26.15
N PRO A 318 9.30 -2.73 26.48
CA PRO A 318 10.49 -3.18 27.20
C PRO A 318 11.79 -2.75 26.51
N GLY A 319 12.78 -2.31 27.29
CA GLY A 319 14.02 -1.72 26.79
C GLY A 319 14.82 -2.67 25.90
N GLU A 320 14.77 -3.98 26.17
CA GLU A 320 15.39 -5.02 25.35
C GLU A 320 14.82 -5.12 23.92
N HIS A 321 13.67 -4.49 23.67
CA HIS A 321 13.03 -4.46 22.35
C HIS A 321 13.28 -3.16 21.59
N HIS A 322 13.89 -2.15 22.21
CA HIS A 322 14.15 -0.87 21.56
C HIS A 322 15.07 -1.07 20.35
N GLU A 323 14.72 -0.43 19.23
CA GLU A 323 15.41 -0.52 17.94
C GLU A 323 15.46 -1.93 17.31
N THR A 324 14.66 -2.86 17.81
CA THR A 324 14.52 -4.20 17.20
C THR A 324 13.44 -4.24 16.13
N GLN A 325 13.59 -5.11 15.13
CA GLN A 325 12.60 -5.32 14.07
C GLN A 325 12.12 -6.78 14.06
N ASP A 326 10.86 -6.98 13.68
CA ASP A 326 10.21 -8.28 13.47
C ASP A 326 10.20 -9.19 14.72
N ARG A 327 10.15 -8.63 15.92
CA ARG A 327 10.01 -9.40 17.17
C ARG A 327 8.56 -9.74 17.47
N ILE A 328 8.30 -11.00 17.79
CA ILE A 328 6.99 -11.48 18.22
C ILE A 328 6.95 -11.55 19.74
N ILE A 329 5.99 -10.87 20.36
CA ILE A 329 5.84 -10.82 21.81
C ILE A 329 4.38 -11.03 22.24
N PRO A 330 4.13 -11.63 23.41
CA PRO A 330 2.79 -11.68 23.98
C PRO A 330 2.34 -10.29 24.47
N ILE A 331 1.03 -10.00 24.42
CA ILE A 331 0.45 -8.70 24.84
C ILE A 331 0.72 -8.38 26.32
N GLU A 332 0.86 -9.41 27.14
CA GLU A 332 1.19 -9.35 28.57
C GLU A 332 2.59 -8.76 28.81
N ALA A 333 3.52 -8.94 27.86
CA ALA A 333 4.87 -8.36 27.95
C ALA A 333 4.86 -6.82 27.85
N LEU A 334 3.77 -6.24 27.35
CA LEU A 334 3.56 -4.78 27.31
C LEU A 334 2.82 -4.26 28.56
N GLY A 335 2.62 -5.12 29.57
CA GLY A 335 1.87 -4.77 30.79
C GLY A 335 0.38 -4.55 30.55
N ASN A 336 -0.17 -5.07 29.44
CA ASN A 336 -1.59 -4.97 29.13
C ASN A 336 -2.38 -5.92 30.05
N PRO A 337 -3.51 -5.49 30.64
CA PRO A 337 -4.36 -6.37 31.43
C PRO A 337 -4.98 -7.50 30.61
N ASP A 338 -5.37 -8.59 31.29
CA ASP A 338 -6.15 -9.67 30.70
C ASP A 338 -7.60 -9.21 30.45
N VAL A 339 -7.83 -8.65 29.26
CA VAL A 339 -9.15 -8.13 28.86
C VAL A 339 -10.19 -9.23 28.60
N LEU A 340 -9.79 -10.51 28.57
CA LEU A 340 -10.71 -11.63 28.39
C LEU A 340 -11.48 -11.94 29.66
N ARG A 341 -10.83 -11.80 30.83
CA ARG A 341 -11.44 -12.09 32.12
C ARG A 341 -12.19 -10.90 32.70
N GLU A 342 -11.56 -9.73 32.70
CA GLU A 342 -12.11 -8.53 33.33
C GLU A 342 -11.75 -7.28 32.53
N TYR A 343 -12.58 -6.95 31.54
CA TYR A 343 -12.46 -5.67 30.86
C TYR A 343 -13.35 -4.61 31.49
N ASN A 344 -12.75 -3.52 31.96
CA ASN A 344 -13.46 -2.33 32.40
C ASN A 344 -12.99 -1.12 31.59
N ALA A 345 -13.92 -0.53 30.83
CA ALA A 345 -13.68 0.69 30.07
C ALA A 345 -13.48 1.89 31.01
N THR A 346 -12.25 2.01 31.52
CA THR A 346 -11.80 3.11 32.38
C THR A 346 -11.35 4.28 31.52
N SER A 347 -11.88 5.46 31.81
CA SER A 347 -11.53 6.68 31.08
C SER A 347 -10.24 7.29 31.65
N ILE A 348 -9.36 7.77 30.77
CA ILE A 348 -8.19 8.58 31.15
C ILE A 348 -8.50 10.08 31.19
N ALA A 349 -9.77 10.48 31.00
CA ALA A 349 -10.15 11.89 31.05
C ALA A 349 -9.79 12.50 32.42
N GLY A 350 -9.03 13.59 32.39
CA GLY A 350 -8.53 14.27 33.59
C GLY A 350 -7.25 13.68 34.20
N GLN A 351 -6.72 12.57 33.66
CA GLN A 351 -5.40 12.06 34.05
C GLN A 351 -4.29 12.87 33.36
N PRO A 352 -3.11 13.02 33.99
CA PRO A 352 -1.95 13.58 33.31
C PRO A 352 -1.53 12.64 32.18
N VAL A 353 -1.57 13.13 30.94
CA VAL A 353 -1.11 12.43 29.74
C VAL A 353 0.19 13.05 29.24
N LEU A 354 1.06 12.22 28.69
CA LEU A 354 2.26 12.65 28.00
C LEU A 354 1.92 13.17 26.61
N ASN A 355 2.83 13.97 26.03
CA ASN A 355 2.68 14.55 24.69
C ASN A 355 3.03 13.53 23.58
N GLU A 356 2.45 12.34 23.68
CA GLU A 356 2.59 11.24 22.73
C GLU A 356 1.42 11.25 21.73
N LYS A 357 1.67 10.75 20.51
CA LYS A 357 0.64 10.69 19.46
C LYS A 357 0.62 9.31 18.85
N VAL A 358 -0.53 8.63 18.97
CA VAL A 358 -0.70 7.29 18.41
C VAL A 358 -1.41 7.37 17.06
N LEU A 359 -0.83 6.71 16.05
CA LEU A 359 -1.45 6.53 14.74
C LEU A 359 -1.95 5.09 14.63
N VAL A 360 -3.26 4.91 14.45
CA VAL A 360 -3.89 3.61 14.27
C VAL A 360 -4.27 3.43 12.80
N HIS A 361 -3.71 2.40 12.17
CA HIS A 361 -4.03 2.04 10.81
C HIS A 361 -5.00 0.86 10.79
N THR A 362 -6.11 0.99 10.05
CA THR A 362 -7.06 -0.11 9.83
C THR A 362 -7.39 -0.22 8.35
N THR A 363 -7.60 -1.45 7.87
CA THR A 363 -7.98 -1.72 6.48
C THR A 363 -9.43 -1.37 6.19
N PHE A 364 -10.30 -1.41 7.21
CA PHE A 364 -11.74 -1.32 7.05
C PHE A 364 -12.28 0.07 7.43
N ALA A 365 -12.24 1.00 6.47
CA ALA A 365 -12.68 2.39 6.67
C ALA A 365 -14.11 2.54 7.22
N LYS A 366 -14.99 1.56 6.97
CA LYS A 366 -16.37 1.54 7.50
C LYS A 366 -16.43 1.51 9.03
N TYR A 367 -15.40 1.02 9.71
CA TYR A 367 -15.32 0.97 11.18
C TYR A 367 -14.60 2.18 11.79
N HIS A 368 -14.17 3.17 11.00
CA HIS A 368 -13.54 4.37 11.56
C HIS A 368 -14.44 5.13 12.55
N PRO A 369 -15.75 5.34 12.30
CA PRO A 369 -16.63 5.97 13.28
C PRO A 369 -16.71 5.19 14.58
N PHE A 370 -16.88 3.86 14.48
CA PHE A 370 -16.88 2.93 15.61
C PHE A 370 -15.59 3.03 16.45
N MET A 371 -14.42 3.09 15.80
CA MET A 371 -13.13 3.27 16.49
C MET A 371 -13.03 4.61 17.22
N ILE A 372 -13.55 5.69 16.63
CA ILE A 372 -13.57 7.02 17.26
C ILE A 372 -14.44 6.98 18.53
N ASP A 373 -15.63 6.38 18.45
CA ASP A 373 -16.51 6.27 19.60
C ASP A 373 -15.88 5.41 20.71
N ALA A 374 -15.25 4.28 20.36
CA ALA A 374 -14.52 3.43 21.30
C ALA A 374 -13.38 4.17 22.03
N LEU A 375 -12.59 4.96 21.29
CA LEU A 375 -11.53 5.80 21.87
C LEU A 375 -12.10 6.91 22.76
N LYS A 376 -13.23 7.51 22.35
CA LYS A 376 -13.91 8.53 23.14
C LYS A 376 -14.43 7.99 24.49
N ILE A 377 -14.94 6.75 24.52
CA ILE A 377 -15.38 6.10 25.77
C ILE A 377 -14.25 6.03 26.79
N VAL A 378 -13.02 5.74 26.34
CA VAL A 378 -11.84 5.68 27.21
C VAL A 378 -11.17 7.04 27.42
N GLY A 379 -11.79 8.14 26.98
CA GLY A 379 -11.31 9.51 27.19
C GLY A 379 -10.20 9.94 26.23
N VAL A 380 -10.05 9.29 25.07
CA VAL A 380 -9.06 9.63 24.05
C VAL A 380 -9.73 10.40 22.90
N ASN A 381 -9.20 11.58 22.58
CA ASN A 381 -9.64 12.34 21.40
C ASN A 381 -9.01 11.76 20.14
N ALA A 382 -9.85 11.38 19.18
CA ALA A 382 -9.40 10.77 17.94
C ALA A 382 -9.99 11.47 16.72
N VAL A 383 -9.21 11.51 15.64
CA VAL A 383 -9.65 11.93 14.32
C VAL A 383 -9.36 10.82 13.32
N SER A 384 -10.19 10.70 12.28
CA SER A 384 -9.97 9.71 11.22
C SER A 384 -9.88 10.35 9.84
N ILE A 385 -9.10 9.72 8.97
CA ILE A 385 -8.94 10.08 7.57
C ILE A 385 -9.13 8.80 6.76
N ASN A 386 -9.90 8.86 5.68
CA ASN A 386 -10.04 7.77 4.73
C ASN A 386 -10.12 8.28 3.28
N GLY A 387 -10.20 7.37 2.32
CA GLY A 387 -10.22 7.69 0.89
C GLY A 387 -11.47 8.45 0.41
N ALA A 388 -12.56 8.45 1.18
CA ALA A 388 -13.78 9.18 0.86
C ALA A 388 -13.72 10.65 1.32
N VAL A 389 -12.84 10.99 2.27
CA VAL A 389 -12.71 12.36 2.80
C VAL A 389 -12.09 13.29 1.75
N PRO A 390 -12.73 14.43 1.40
CA PRO A 390 -12.17 15.40 0.45
C PRO A 390 -10.79 15.93 0.89
N GLN A 391 -9.92 16.24 -0.07
CA GLN A 391 -8.54 16.69 0.21
C GLN A 391 -8.45 17.91 1.14
N ALA A 392 -9.34 18.89 0.97
CA ALA A 392 -9.37 20.07 1.84
C ALA A 392 -9.64 19.69 3.30
N GLN A 393 -10.61 18.79 3.53
CA GLN A 393 -10.93 18.30 4.87
C GLN A 393 -9.79 17.45 5.44
N ARG A 394 -9.17 16.56 4.65
CA ARG A 394 -7.98 15.79 5.09
C ARG A 394 -6.85 16.71 5.55
N THR A 395 -6.58 17.77 4.81
CA THR A 395 -5.53 18.75 5.15
C THR A 395 -5.85 19.45 6.47
N LYS A 396 -7.12 19.83 6.68
CA LYS A 396 -7.59 20.43 7.94
C LYS A 396 -7.42 19.47 9.12
N THR A 397 -7.86 18.22 8.96
CA THR A 397 -7.75 17.18 10.02
C THR A 397 -6.29 16.87 10.37
N ILE A 398 -5.38 16.82 9.39
CA ILE A 398 -3.94 16.64 9.65
C ILE A 398 -3.38 17.84 10.43
N ALA A 399 -3.77 19.07 10.05
CA ALA A 399 -3.34 20.27 10.76
C ALA A 399 -3.86 20.31 12.20
N GLU A 400 -5.11 19.90 12.42
CA GLU A 400 -5.72 19.74 13.74
C GLU A 400 -4.98 18.70 14.58
N PHE A 401 -4.74 17.50 14.05
CA PHE A 401 -3.97 16.46 14.72
C PHE A 401 -2.56 16.92 15.11
N LYS A 402 -1.90 17.71 14.25
CA LYS A 402 -0.57 18.28 14.57
C LYS A 402 -0.61 19.30 15.69
N LYS A 403 -1.66 20.13 15.75
CA LYS A 403 -1.82 21.20 16.75
C LYS A 403 -2.33 20.69 18.10
N ASN A 404 -3.25 19.73 18.11
CA ASN A 404 -3.83 19.20 19.33
C ASN A 404 -2.73 18.47 20.13
N LYS A 405 -2.58 18.88 21.39
CA LYS A 405 -1.74 18.24 22.41
C LYS A 405 -2.59 17.38 23.37
N GLN A 406 -3.86 17.15 23.06
CA GLN A 406 -4.84 16.48 23.92
C GLN A 406 -5.75 15.55 23.11
#